data_AF-C0ND45-F1
#
_entry.id   AF-C0ND45-F1
#
_cell.length_a   1.000
_cell.length_b   1.000
_cell.length_c   1.000
_cell.angle_alpha   90.00
_cell.angle_beta   90.00
_cell.angle_gamma   90.00
#
_symmetry.space_group_name_H-M   'P 1'
#
loop_
_entity.id
_entity.type
_entity.pdbx_description
1 polymer ?
#
loop_
_entity_poly.entity_id
_entity_poly.type
_entity_poly.pdbx_seq_one_letter_code
_entity_poly.pdbx_strand_id
1 'polypeptide(L)'
;MLVGFVVPDECAGIFSFKPEMTDLVICIHFKKLMIKHRVNNFIPDNFQLYPNLKVETFKMTYMEAEAVASLYRGITKASLENAVDTMWLNILNMYFHPKDAFVLHPQIPLSAASSRRGNIAVARVNNAGHQELVILCESKRAEFEGQNAQWKGAIEQLTSYLNIVRSGFKPDMERTLYGIVGIGRYCRIYQLGGNQGEELEDFPLTDGKLMHIKNDQEEIHKALEELVERISLFSST
;
A
#
# COMPACT_ATOMS: atom_id res chain seq x y z
N MET A 1 3.75 3.12 20.07
CA MET A 1 4.94 2.36 19.62
C MET A 1 5.65 1.92 20.88
N LEU A 2 5.61 0.61 21.18
CA LEU A 2 6.36 0.00 22.27
C LEU A 2 6.97 -1.25 21.63
N VAL A 3 8.23 -1.16 21.21
CA VAL A 3 8.98 -2.33 20.76
C VAL A 3 9.53 -3.05 22.00
N GLY A 4 9.12 -4.31 22.18
CA GLY A 4 9.74 -5.19 23.15
C GLY A 4 11.07 -5.72 22.61
N PHE A 5 12.19 -5.25 23.13
CA PHE A 5 13.50 -5.88 22.89
C PHE A 5 13.76 -6.89 24.00
N VAL A 6 13.99 -8.15 23.63
CA VAL A 6 14.63 -9.11 24.56
C VAL A 6 16.13 -8.81 24.52
N VAL A 7 16.59 -8.01 25.49
CA VAL A 7 18.02 -7.76 25.68
C VAL A 7 18.59 -8.93 26.49
N PRO A 8 19.63 -9.63 26.02
CA PRO A 8 20.30 -10.66 26.82
C PRO A 8 20.81 -10.07 28.13
N ASP A 9 20.73 -10.82 29.24
CA ASP A 9 21.10 -10.36 30.59
C ASP A 9 22.51 -9.73 30.66
N GLU A 10 23.45 -10.24 29.86
CA GLU A 10 24.83 -9.74 29.76
C GLU A 10 24.93 -8.29 29.26
N CYS A 11 23.93 -7.82 28.52
CA CYS A 11 23.85 -6.47 27.98
C CYS A 11 23.03 -5.51 28.85
N ALA A 12 22.26 -6.02 29.83
CA ALA A 12 21.32 -5.22 30.61
C ALA A 12 21.98 -4.04 31.35
N GLY A 13 23.26 -4.20 31.76
CA GLY A 13 24.02 -3.15 32.45
C GLY A 13 24.57 -2.03 31.56
N ILE A 14 24.57 -2.19 30.23
CA ILE A 14 25.17 -1.21 29.30
C ILE A 14 24.15 -0.15 28.87
N PHE A 15 22.86 -0.47 28.91
CA PHE A 15 21.82 0.36 28.31
C PHE A 15 20.91 1.00 29.38
N SER A 16 21.19 2.25 29.73
CA SER A 16 20.20 3.09 30.41
C SER A 16 19.26 3.69 29.37
N PHE A 17 18.10 3.06 29.16
CA PHE A 17 17.06 3.58 28.30
C PHE A 17 16.36 4.76 28.99
N LYS A 18 16.40 5.93 28.36
CA LYS A 18 15.51 7.03 28.76
C LYS A 18 14.11 6.76 28.19
N PRO A 19 13.05 6.89 29.00
CA PRO A 19 11.68 6.55 28.61
C PRO A 19 11.11 7.41 27.47
N GLU A 20 11.82 8.46 27.07
CA GLU A 20 11.42 9.41 26.03
C GLU A 20 12.02 9.14 24.64
N MET A 21 12.75 8.04 24.45
CA MET A 21 13.22 7.62 23.11
C MET A 21 12.15 6.80 22.38
N THR A 22 11.80 7.21 21.16
CA THR A 22 10.92 6.45 20.25
C THR A 22 11.69 5.37 19.50
N ASP A 23 10.98 4.33 19.04
CA ASP A 23 11.60 3.08 18.53
C ASP A 23 12.55 3.27 17.34
N LEU A 24 12.31 4.26 16.46
CA LEU A 24 13.21 4.59 15.35
C LEU A 24 14.56 5.15 15.86
N VAL A 25 14.53 5.90 16.97
CA VAL A 25 15.73 6.44 17.60
C VAL A 25 16.56 5.29 18.17
N ILE A 26 15.94 4.25 18.74
CA ILE A 26 16.65 3.07 19.26
C ILE A 26 17.45 2.37 18.16
N CYS A 27 16.85 2.14 16.99
CA CYS A 27 17.54 1.52 15.85
C CYS A 27 18.72 2.37 15.33
N ILE A 28 18.54 3.70 15.23
CA ILE A 28 19.62 4.60 14.80
C ILE A 28 20.70 4.71 15.89
N HIS A 29 20.33 4.74 17.17
CA HIS A 29 21.28 4.77 18.27
C HIS A 29 22.11 3.49 18.30
N PHE A 30 21.49 2.32 18.14
CA PHE A 30 22.22 1.07 18.01
C PHE A 30 23.20 1.12 16.84
N LYS A 31 22.77 1.57 15.65
CA LYS A 31 23.66 1.64 14.49
C LYS A 31 24.81 2.64 14.70
N LYS A 32 24.55 3.82 15.27
CA LYS A 32 25.59 4.83 15.60
C LYS A 32 26.52 4.37 16.72
N LEU A 33 26.00 3.73 17.76
CA LEU A 33 26.78 3.23 18.89
C LEU A 33 27.69 2.08 18.43
N MET A 34 27.18 1.19 17.58
CA MET A 34 27.96 0.13 16.94
C MET A 34 29.08 0.69 16.06
N ILE A 35 28.80 1.75 15.28
CA ILE A 35 29.83 2.43 14.48
C ILE A 35 30.86 3.14 15.38
N LYS A 36 30.43 3.80 16.45
CA LYS A 36 31.32 4.54 17.36
C LYS A 36 32.20 3.60 18.20
N HIS A 37 31.67 2.46 18.66
CA HIS A 37 32.47 1.46 19.37
C HIS A 37 33.36 0.65 18.46
N ARG A 38 33.09 0.57 17.14
CA ARG A 38 34.08 0.02 16.20
C ARG A 38 35.37 0.84 16.13
N VAL A 39 35.35 2.10 16.58
CA VAL A 39 36.54 2.97 16.60
C VAL A 39 37.35 2.83 17.90
N ASN A 40 36.75 2.35 18.99
CA ASN A 40 37.45 2.14 20.26
C ASN A 40 37.49 0.65 20.56
N ASN A 41 38.68 0.05 20.47
CA ASN A 41 39.07 -1.38 20.61
C ASN A 41 38.56 -2.15 21.84
N PHE A 42 37.28 -2.02 22.18
CA PHE A 42 36.61 -2.64 23.32
C PHE A 42 35.33 -3.34 22.87
N ILE A 43 35.38 -3.97 21.69
CA ILE A 43 34.42 -5.01 21.35
C ILE A 43 35.12 -6.32 21.73
N PRO A 44 34.64 -7.05 22.74
CA PRO A 44 35.17 -8.38 23.04
C PRO A 44 35.11 -9.22 21.76
N ASP A 45 36.16 -9.99 21.46
CA ASP A 45 36.27 -10.80 20.24
C ASP A 45 35.08 -11.77 20.03
N ASN A 46 34.27 -12.00 21.08
CA ASN A 46 33.09 -12.84 21.06
C ASN A 46 31.78 -12.09 20.78
N PHE A 47 31.80 -10.79 20.43
CA PHE A 47 30.60 -10.08 19.99
C PHE A 47 30.23 -10.52 18.57
N GLN A 48 29.69 -11.73 18.46
CA GLN A 48 29.02 -12.17 17.24
C GLN A 48 27.78 -11.31 17.09
N LEU A 49 27.83 -10.37 16.15
CA LEU A 49 26.63 -9.79 15.54
C LEU A 49 25.73 -10.96 15.19
N TYR A 50 24.64 -11.19 15.95
CA TYR A 50 23.66 -12.21 15.61
C TYR A 50 23.22 -11.94 14.17
N PRO A 51 23.62 -12.77 13.19
CA PRO A 51 23.30 -12.51 11.78
C PRO A 51 21.80 -12.63 11.51
N ASN A 52 21.04 -13.08 12.53
CA ASN A 52 19.62 -13.38 12.46
C ASN A 52 18.76 -12.39 13.24
N LEU A 53 19.23 -11.18 13.55
CA LEU A 53 18.34 -10.13 14.08
C LEU A 53 17.35 -9.75 12.97
N LYS A 54 16.29 -10.53 12.83
CA LYS A 54 15.12 -10.20 12.03
C LYS A 54 14.52 -8.97 12.69
N VAL A 55 14.79 -7.81 12.10
CA VAL A 55 13.99 -6.63 12.37
C VAL A 55 12.63 -6.94 11.78
N GLU A 56 11.78 -7.59 12.56
CA GLU A 56 10.35 -7.65 12.25
C GLU A 56 9.86 -6.22 12.39
N THR A 57 9.86 -5.50 11.26
CA THR A 57 9.15 -4.24 11.18
C THR A 57 7.69 -4.60 11.35
N PHE A 58 7.16 -4.39 12.57
CA PHE A 58 5.74 -4.48 12.82
C PHE A 58 5.07 -3.42 11.95
N LYS A 59 4.60 -3.82 10.77
CA LYS A 59 3.87 -2.94 9.88
C LYS A 59 2.48 -2.83 10.45
N MET A 60 2.15 -1.61 10.87
CA MET A 60 0.79 -1.31 11.30
C MET A 60 -0.17 -1.51 10.13
N THR A 61 -1.36 -2.06 10.41
CA THR A 61 -2.44 -2.05 9.43
C THR A 61 -2.98 -0.63 9.26
N TYR A 62 -3.73 -0.39 8.18
CA TYR A 62 -4.27 0.95 7.95
C TYR A 62 -5.30 1.37 9.00
N MET A 63 -6.04 0.46 9.65
CA MET A 63 -7.00 0.86 10.70
C MET A 63 -6.35 1.16 12.04
N GLU A 64 -5.09 0.76 12.25
CA GLU A 64 -4.31 1.18 13.43
C GLU A 64 -3.86 2.63 13.33
N ALA A 65 -3.81 3.20 12.11
CA ALA A 65 -3.63 4.63 11.92
C ALA A 65 -4.93 5.37 12.29
N GLU A 66 -4.92 6.07 13.43
CA GLU A 66 -6.10 6.78 13.95
C GLU A 66 -6.70 7.77 12.94
N ALA A 67 -5.88 8.36 12.06
CA ALA A 67 -6.35 9.22 10.98
C ALA A 67 -7.27 8.46 10.00
N VAL A 68 -6.86 7.27 9.55
CA VAL A 68 -7.67 6.41 8.66
C VAL A 68 -8.89 5.87 9.41
N ALA A 69 -8.72 5.45 10.66
CA ALA A 69 -9.84 5.02 11.50
C ALA A 69 -10.90 6.13 11.67
N SER A 70 -10.46 7.37 11.82
CA SER A 70 -11.35 8.54 11.90
C SER A 70 -12.08 8.80 10.59
N LEU A 71 -11.39 8.73 9.44
CA LEU A 71 -12.01 8.84 8.12
C LEU A 71 -13.08 7.77 7.93
N TYR A 72 -12.77 6.51 8.26
CA TYR A 72 -13.70 5.40 8.21
C TYR A 72 -14.95 5.65 9.08
N ARG A 73 -14.78 6.11 10.34
CA ARG A 73 -15.91 6.43 11.24
C ARG A 73 -16.78 7.57 10.69
N GLY A 74 -16.20 8.50 9.93
CA GLY A 74 -16.90 9.61 9.28
C GLY A 74 -17.73 9.21 8.06
N ILE A 75 -17.54 8.00 7.50
CA ILE A 75 -18.36 7.51 6.38
C ILE A 75 -19.72 7.08 6.92
N THR A 76 -20.77 7.77 6.48
CA THR A 76 -22.18 7.51 6.75
C THR A 76 -22.92 7.27 5.43
N LYS A 77 -24.16 6.77 5.46
CA LYS A 77 -24.96 6.60 4.24
C LYS A 77 -25.13 7.90 3.43
N ALA A 78 -25.13 9.06 4.10
CA ALA A 78 -25.25 10.36 3.45
C ALA A 78 -23.92 10.87 2.86
N SER A 79 -22.79 10.25 3.21
CA SER A 79 -21.47 10.69 2.77
C SER A 79 -21.36 10.69 1.25
N LEU A 80 -20.74 11.75 0.75
CA LEU A 80 -20.43 11.91 -0.66
C LEU A 80 -19.22 11.04 -1.05
N GLU A 81 -19.01 10.86 -2.34
CA GLU A 81 -17.94 10.03 -2.90
C GLU A 81 -16.55 10.53 -2.46
N ASN A 82 -16.38 11.86 -2.35
CA ASN A 82 -15.12 12.46 -1.91
C ASN A 82 -14.66 12.01 -0.50
N ALA A 83 -15.59 11.62 0.38
CA ALA A 83 -15.23 11.08 1.69
C ALA A 83 -14.62 9.67 1.58
N VAL A 84 -15.16 8.86 0.66
CA VAL A 84 -14.66 7.51 0.34
C VAL A 84 -13.32 7.62 -0.38
N ASP A 85 -13.18 8.53 -1.34
CA ASP A 85 -11.92 8.86 -2.02
C ASP A 85 -10.85 9.29 -1.01
N THR A 86 -11.19 10.18 -0.07
CA THR A 86 -10.24 10.64 0.95
C THR A 86 -9.73 9.48 1.80
N MET A 87 -10.62 8.56 2.21
CA MET A 87 -10.21 7.37 2.96
C MET A 87 -9.28 6.49 2.14
N TRP A 88 -9.63 6.15 0.89
CA TRP A 88 -8.80 5.31 0.03
C TRP A 88 -7.45 5.95 -0.29
N LEU A 89 -7.41 7.26 -0.53
CA LEU A 89 -6.17 7.99 -0.77
C LEU A 89 -5.22 7.85 0.42
N ASN A 90 -5.74 7.96 1.65
CA ASN A 90 -4.93 7.81 2.86
C ASN A 90 -4.49 6.36 3.09
N ILE A 91 -5.37 5.37 2.84
CA ILE A 91 -5.00 3.95 2.90
C ILE A 91 -3.88 3.67 1.91
N LEU A 92 -4.07 3.98 0.62
CA LEU A 92 -3.09 3.69 -0.43
C LEU A 92 -1.74 4.38 -0.17
N ASN A 93 -1.74 5.60 0.38
CA ASN A 93 -0.50 6.32 0.69
C ASN A 93 0.35 5.63 1.78
N MET A 94 -0.26 4.76 2.60
CA MET A 94 0.50 3.94 3.57
C MET A 94 1.28 2.80 2.92
N TYR A 95 0.87 2.33 1.74
CA TYR A 95 1.47 1.19 1.04
C TYR A 95 2.34 1.62 -0.14
N PHE A 96 1.90 2.62 -0.89
CA PHE A 96 2.55 3.08 -2.12
C PHE A 96 3.32 4.37 -1.85
N HIS A 97 4.47 4.25 -1.21
CA HIS A 97 5.23 5.40 -0.73
C HIS A 97 6.19 5.98 -1.79
N PRO A 98 6.40 7.32 -1.86
CA PRO A 98 7.34 7.93 -2.80
C PRO A 98 8.78 7.43 -2.73
N LYS A 99 9.22 7.02 -1.54
CA LYS A 99 10.56 6.41 -1.31
C LYS A 99 10.75 5.11 -2.10
N ASP A 100 9.65 4.43 -2.42
CA ASP A 100 9.61 3.16 -3.15
C ASP A 100 9.21 3.39 -4.63
N ALA A 101 9.39 4.62 -5.12
CA ALA A 101 9.09 5.06 -6.48
C ALA A 101 7.60 5.00 -6.87
N PHE A 102 6.69 5.20 -5.91
CA PHE A 102 5.25 5.34 -6.19
C PHE A 102 4.77 6.79 -6.09
N VAL A 103 3.75 7.11 -6.87
CA VAL A 103 3.05 8.41 -6.83
C VAL A 103 1.56 8.16 -6.86
N LEU A 104 0.81 8.82 -5.98
CA LEU A 104 -0.65 8.78 -5.98
C LEU A 104 -1.20 10.03 -6.64
N HIS A 105 -2.20 9.85 -7.49
CA HIS A 105 -2.85 10.92 -8.22
C HIS A 105 -4.37 10.90 -8.00
N PRO A 106 -4.95 11.91 -7.36
CA PRO A 106 -6.39 12.10 -7.42
C PRO A 106 -6.78 12.64 -8.80
N GLN A 107 -7.77 12.02 -9.46
CA GLN A 107 -8.42 12.54 -10.67
C GLN A 107 -7.48 12.90 -11.85
N ILE A 108 -6.43 12.10 -12.08
CA ILE A 108 -5.54 12.27 -13.24
C ILE A 108 -6.18 11.75 -14.53
N PRO A 109 -5.94 12.38 -15.69
CA PRO A 109 -6.27 11.78 -16.98
C PRO A 109 -5.63 10.41 -17.15
N LEU A 110 -6.41 9.42 -17.62
CA LEU A 110 -5.96 8.03 -17.76
C LEU A 110 -4.97 7.83 -18.92
N SER A 111 -4.97 8.74 -19.89
CA SER A 111 -4.00 8.80 -20.97
C SER A 111 -3.95 10.21 -21.55
N ALA A 112 -2.93 10.54 -22.32
CA ALA A 112 -2.83 11.83 -23.01
C ALA A 112 -3.99 12.06 -24.01
N ALA A 113 -4.59 10.99 -24.53
CA ALA A 113 -5.68 11.03 -25.51
C ALA A 113 -7.08 11.02 -24.88
N SER A 114 -7.20 10.80 -23.57
CA SER A 114 -8.48 10.64 -22.89
C SER A 114 -8.70 11.73 -21.84
N SER A 115 -9.86 12.38 -21.87
CA SER A 115 -10.29 13.30 -20.81
C SER A 115 -10.86 12.59 -19.59
N ARG A 116 -11.06 11.26 -19.66
CA ARG A 116 -11.57 10.45 -18.55
C ARG A 116 -10.55 10.40 -17.41
N ARG A 117 -11.07 10.40 -16.18
CA ARG A 117 -10.30 10.44 -14.94
C ARG A 117 -10.87 9.38 -14.00
N GLY A 118 -10.01 8.55 -13.44
CA GLY A 118 -10.39 7.70 -12.30
C GLY A 118 -10.45 8.51 -11.01
N ASN A 119 -11.02 7.95 -9.94
CA ASN A 119 -11.02 8.65 -8.65
C ASN A 119 -9.58 8.82 -8.13
N ILE A 120 -8.84 7.71 -8.06
CA ILE A 120 -7.44 7.68 -7.61
C ILE A 120 -6.65 6.76 -8.52
N ALA A 121 -5.45 7.18 -8.92
CA ALA A 121 -4.50 6.34 -9.63
C ALA A 121 -3.19 6.21 -8.84
N VAL A 122 -2.61 5.02 -8.82
CA VAL A 122 -1.24 4.80 -8.35
C VAL A 122 -0.36 4.63 -9.59
N ALA A 123 0.67 5.48 -9.67
CA ALA A 123 1.71 5.40 -10.67
C ALA A 123 2.99 4.85 -10.05
N ARG A 124 3.76 4.08 -10.81
CA ARG A 124 5.15 3.77 -10.51
C ARG A 124 6.06 4.64 -11.38
N VAL A 125 7.15 5.14 -10.79
CA VAL A 125 8.21 5.85 -11.50
C VAL A 125 9.28 4.83 -11.88
N ASN A 126 9.54 4.66 -13.18
CA ASN A 126 10.60 3.78 -13.65
C ASN A 126 11.98 4.45 -13.61
N ASN A 127 13.04 3.72 -13.96
CA ASN A 127 14.43 4.22 -13.92
C ASN A 127 14.70 5.42 -14.85
N ALA A 128 13.86 5.61 -15.88
CA ALA A 128 13.93 6.76 -16.77
C ALA A 128 13.17 7.99 -16.24
N GLY A 129 12.51 7.88 -15.07
CA GLY A 129 11.70 8.93 -14.48
C GLY A 129 10.29 9.04 -15.06
N HIS A 130 9.87 8.09 -15.90
CA HIS A 130 8.51 8.07 -16.44
C HIS A 130 7.54 7.41 -15.47
N GLN A 131 6.32 7.95 -15.42
CA GLN A 131 5.23 7.43 -14.60
C GLN A 131 4.38 6.44 -15.39
N GLU A 132 4.14 5.27 -14.79
CA GLU A 132 3.34 4.19 -15.34
C GLU A 132 2.18 3.92 -14.38
N LEU A 133 0.93 4.12 -14.82
CA LEU A 133 -0.24 3.83 -13.99
C LEU A 133 -0.37 2.31 -13.81
N VAL A 134 -0.39 1.86 -12.56
CA VAL A 134 -0.36 0.44 -12.18
C VAL A 134 -1.60 0.00 -11.43
N ILE A 135 -2.23 0.92 -10.67
CA ILE A 135 -3.49 0.69 -9.96
C ILE A 135 -4.45 1.82 -10.26
N LEU A 136 -5.71 1.49 -10.52
CA LEU A 136 -6.82 2.44 -10.45
C LEU A 136 -7.75 2.06 -9.30
N CYS A 137 -8.15 3.05 -8.50
CA CYS A 137 -9.18 2.89 -7.49
C CYS A 137 -10.38 3.72 -7.91
N GLU A 138 -11.50 3.03 -8.16
CA GLU A 138 -12.81 3.62 -8.42
C GLU A 138 -13.63 3.53 -7.14
N SER A 139 -14.23 4.65 -6.75
CA SER A 139 -15.02 4.71 -5.53
C SER A 139 -16.43 5.22 -5.79
N LYS A 140 -17.38 4.80 -4.94
CA LYS A 140 -18.78 5.21 -4.97
C LYS A 140 -19.30 5.47 -3.56
N ARG A 141 -20.41 6.21 -3.48
CA ARG A 141 -21.05 6.63 -2.22
C ARG A 141 -21.51 5.44 -1.37
N ALA A 142 -21.52 5.64 -0.06
CA ALA A 142 -21.94 4.62 0.90
C ALA A 142 -23.43 4.24 0.84
N GLU A 143 -24.30 5.11 0.30
CA GLU A 143 -25.70 4.74 0.03
C GLU A 143 -25.85 3.61 -1.01
N PHE A 144 -24.80 3.33 -1.79
CA PHE A 144 -24.79 2.33 -2.84
C PHE A 144 -24.22 0.96 -2.40
N GLU A 145 -23.79 0.81 -1.15
CA GLU A 145 -23.14 -0.42 -0.63
C GLU A 145 -23.91 -1.71 -0.96
N GLY A 146 -25.24 -1.68 -0.82
CA GLY A 146 -26.12 -2.82 -1.07
C GLY A 146 -26.73 -2.88 -2.47
N GLN A 147 -26.30 -2.04 -3.42
CA GLN A 147 -26.93 -1.93 -4.73
C GLN A 147 -26.10 -2.64 -5.81
N ASN A 148 -26.50 -3.85 -6.20
CA ASN A 148 -25.79 -4.66 -7.20
C ASN A 148 -25.57 -3.93 -8.54
N ALA A 149 -26.52 -3.09 -8.97
CA ALA A 149 -26.37 -2.29 -10.18
C ALA A 149 -25.22 -1.29 -10.10
N GLN A 150 -24.98 -0.71 -8.91
CA GLN A 150 -23.88 0.24 -8.68
C GLN A 150 -22.53 -0.48 -8.66
N TRP A 151 -22.45 -1.67 -8.06
CA TRP A 151 -21.28 -2.52 -8.14
C TRP A 151 -20.94 -2.89 -9.59
N LYS A 152 -21.93 -3.36 -10.37
CA LYS A 152 -21.73 -3.69 -11.78
C LYS A 152 -21.23 -2.49 -12.58
N GLY A 153 -21.86 -1.32 -12.41
CA GLY A 153 -21.44 -0.10 -13.11
C GLY A 153 -20.03 0.35 -12.72
N ALA A 154 -19.64 0.23 -11.45
CA ALA A 154 -18.29 0.55 -11.00
C ALA A 154 -17.23 -0.40 -11.57
N ILE A 155 -17.54 -1.69 -11.67
CA ILE A 155 -16.66 -2.69 -12.30
C ILE A 155 -16.53 -2.41 -13.80
N GLU A 156 -17.63 -2.15 -14.52
CA GLU A 156 -17.60 -1.80 -15.94
C GLU A 156 -16.78 -0.52 -16.20
N GLN A 157 -16.93 0.48 -15.34
CA GLN A 157 -16.14 1.71 -15.37
C GLN A 157 -14.65 1.42 -15.18
N LEU A 158 -14.29 0.66 -14.14
CA LEU A 158 -12.92 0.25 -13.86
C LEU A 158 -12.30 -0.52 -15.03
N THR A 159 -13.01 -1.52 -15.58
CA THR A 159 -12.57 -2.29 -16.76
C THR A 159 -12.31 -1.38 -17.95
N SER A 160 -13.22 -0.44 -18.24
CA SER A 160 -13.03 0.52 -19.33
C SER A 160 -11.79 1.39 -19.09
N TYR A 161 -11.54 1.79 -17.85
CA TYR A 161 -10.44 2.68 -17.50
C TYR A 161 -9.09 1.98 -17.55
N LEU A 162 -8.99 0.75 -17.05
CA LEU A 162 -7.78 -0.06 -17.15
C LEU A 162 -7.42 -0.37 -18.61
N ASN A 163 -8.41 -0.57 -19.48
CA ASN A 163 -8.17 -0.71 -20.92
C ASN A 163 -7.63 0.57 -21.57
N ILE A 164 -8.09 1.75 -21.13
CA ILE A 164 -7.52 3.04 -21.59
C ILE A 164 -6.07 3.15 -21.16
N VAL A 165 -5.77 2.88 -19.88
CA VAL A 165 -4.39 2.87 -19.37
C VAL A 165 -3.53 1.88 -20.16
N ARG A 166 -4.03 0.67 -20.41
CA ARG A 166 -3.35 -0.35 -21.19
C ARG A 166 -2.93 0.13 -22.57
N SER A 167 -3.85 0.79 -23.29
CA SER A 167 -3.55 1.29 -24.63
C SER A 167 -2.47 2.38 -24.67
N GLY A 168 -2.07 2.92 -23.51
CA GLY A 168 -0.92 3.81 -23.37
C GLY A 168 0.43 3.09 -23.25
N PHE A 169 0.45 1.79 -22.95
CA PHE A 169 1.67 1.01 -22.95
C PHE A 169 2.09 0.60 -24.36
N LYS A 170 3.37 0.31 -24.53
CA LYS A 170 3.85 -0.26 -25.80
C LYS A 170 3.30 -1.69 -25.95
N PRO A 171 3.05 -2.16 -27.18
CA PRO A 171 2.50 -3.50 -27.42
C PRO A 171 3.33 -4.66 -26.85
N ASP A 172 4.64 -4.46 -26.69
CA ASP A 172 5.60 -5.42 -26.12
C ASP A 172 5.69 -5.37 -24.58
N MET A 173 4.98 -4.42 -23.94
CA MET A 173 4.95 -4.29 -22.49
C MET A 173 3.75 -5.04 -21.90
N GLU A 174 3.91 -6.35 -21.74
CA GLU A 174 2.94 -7.18 -21.02
C GLU A 174 3.03 -6.86 -19.51
N ARG A 175 2.04 -6.10 -19.03
CA ARG A 175 1.96 -5.67 -17.63
C ARG A 175 0.56 -5.90 -17.09
N THR A 176 0.48 -6.67 -16.01
CA THR A 176 -0.76 -6.77 -15.24
C THR A 176 -1.07 -5.42 -14.62
N LEU A 177 -2.29 -4.94 -14.83
CA LEU A 177 -2.83 -3.76 -14.17
C LEU A 177 -3.77 -4.19 -13.06
N TYR A 178 -3.88 -3.38 -12.03
CA TYR A 178 -4.68 -3.71 -10.87
C TYR A 178 -5.77 -2.68 -10.65
N GLY A 179 -6.85 -3.11 -10.02
CA GLY A 179 -8.02 -2.28 -9.81
C GLY A 179 -8.59 -2.48 -8.42
N ILE A 180 -9.15 -1.42 -7.84
CA ILE A 180 -9.89 -1.48 -6.58
C ILE A 180 -11.23 -0.80 -6.83
N VAL A 181 -12.32 -1.49 -6.51
CA VAL A 181 -13.65 -0.87 -6.43
C VAL A 181 -14.01 -0.71 -4.96
N GLY A 182 -14.19 0.52 -4.51
CA GLY A 182 -14.62 0.85 -3.14
C GLY A 182 -16.02 1.47 -3.14
N ILE A 183 -17.03 0.80 -2.58
CA ILE A 183 -18.35 1.41 -2.39
C ILE A 183 -18.59 1.59 -0.90
N GLY A 184 -18.59 2.83 -0.44
CA GLY A 184 -18.70 3.15 0.97
C GLY A 184 -17.62 2.46 1.82
N ARG A 185 -18.05 1.52 2.66
CA ARG A 185 -17.21 0.76 3.59
C ARG A 185 -16.77 -0.60 3.07
N TYR A 186 -17.08 -0.94 1.82
CA TYR A 186 -16.75 -2.22 1.23
C TYR A 186 -15.86 -2.05 0.01
N CYS A 187 -15.06 -3.07 -0.29
CA CYS A 187 -14.26 -3.11 -1.50
C CYS A 187 -14.07 -4.50 -2.09
N ARG A 188 -13.62 -4.49 -3.33
CA ARG A 188 -13.08 -5.64 -4.06
C ARG A 188 -11.83 -5.22 -4.82
N ILE A 189 -10.90 -6.16 -4.98
CA ILE A 189 -9.63 -5.96 -5.67
C ILE A 189 -9.63 -6.85 -6.91
N TYR A 190 -9.11 -6.30 -8.00
CA TYR A 190 -9.13 -6.90 -9.32
C TYR A 190 -7.75 -6.84 -9.97
N GLN A 191 -7.56 -7.71 -10.96
CA GLN A 191 -6.43 -7.66 -11.87
C GLN A 191 -6.91 -7.75 -13.31
N LEU A 192 -6.17 -7.09 -14.20
CA LEU A 192 -6.34 -7.17 -15.63
C LEU A 192 -5.00 -7.64 -16.18
N GLY A 193 -4.95 -8.86 -16.74
CA GLY A 193 -3.70 -9.51 -17.14
C GLY A 193 -2.89 -8.73 -18.20
N GLY A 194 -1.69 -9.20 -18.53
CA GLY A 194 -0.73 -8.46 -19.35
C GLY A 194 -1.15 -8.21 -20.81
N ASN A 195 -2.07 -9.01 -21.35
CA ASN A 195 -2.36 -9.01 -22.78
C ASN A 195 -3.56 -8.13 -23.14
N GLN A 196 -3.57 -7.64 -24.39
CA GLN A 196 -4.72 -6.92 -24.92
C GLN A 196 -5.91 -7.87 -25.11
N GLY A 197 -7.08 -7.47 -24.62
CA GLY A 197 -8.30 -8.26 -24.73
C GLY A 197 -8.54 -9.25 -23.59
N GLU A 198 -7.61 -9.39 -22.64
CA GLU A 198 -7.86 -10.12 -21.40
C GLU A 198 -8.94 -9.43 -20.56
N GLU A 199 -9.72 -10.24 -19.84
CA GLU A 199 -10.84 -9.78 -19.03
C GLU A 199 -10.38 -9.37 -17.63
N LEU A 200 -11.19 -8.52 -16.98
CA LEU A 200 -10.96 -8.15 -15.59
C LEU A 200 -11.34 -9.34 -14.70
N GLU A 201 -10.39 -9.79 -13.89
CA GLU A 201 -10.55 -10.91 -12.98
C GLU A 201 -10.48 -10.44 -11.53
N ASP A 202 -11.10 -11.20 -10.64
CA ASP A 202 -10.93 -10.99 -9.21
C ASP A 202 -9.46 -11.24 -8.82
N PHE A 203 -8.96 -10.45 -7.86
CA PHE A 203 -7.58 -10.60 -7.40
C PHE A 203 -7.40 -11.95 -6.69
N PRO A 204 -6.44 -12.81 -7.10
CA PRO A 204 -6.36 -14.20 -6.64
C PRO A 204 -6.30 -14.40 -5.14
N LEU A 205 -5.70 -13.46 -4.40
CA LEU A 205 -5.61 -13.56 -2.93
C LEU A 205 -6.95 -13.37 -2.23
N THR A 206 -7.88 -12.65 -2.87
CA THR A 206 -9.19 -12.29 -2.29
C THR A 206 -10.35 -13.07 -2.90
N ASP A 207 -10.15 -13.72 -4.05
CA ASP A 207 -11.13 -14.62 -4.69
C ASP A 207 -12.55 -14.00 -4.81
N GLY A 208 -12.61 -12.73 -5.22
CA GLY A 208 -13.86 -11.99 -5.41
C GLY A 208 -14.64 -11.67 -4.13
N LYS A 209 -14.05 -11.93 -2.95
CA LYS A 209 -14.65 -11.63 -1.65
C LYS A 209 -14.98 -10.14 -1.56
N LEU A 210 -16.23 -9.85 -1.22
CA LEU A 210 -16.64 -8.50 -0.83
C LEU A 210 -16.12 -8.24 0.59
N MET A 211 -15.07 -7.43 0.71
CA MET A 211 -14.40 -7.16 1.98
C MET A 211 -14.94 -5.87 2.61
N HIS A 212 -15.19 -5.90 3.92
CA HIS A 212 -15.53 -4.72 4.70
C HIS A 212 -14.26 -4.10 5.28
N ILE A 213 -14.02 -2.82 4.98
CA ILE A 213 -12.74 -2.12 5.20
C ILE A 213 -12.24 -2.21 6.65
N LYS A 214 -13.13 -2.19 7.66
CA LYS A 214 -12.70 -2.36 9.05
C LYS A 214 -12.56 -3.83 9.47
N ASN A 215 -13.46 -4.69 9.01
CA ASN A 215 -13.59 -6.04 9.57
C ASN A 215 -12.61 -7.01 8.91
N ASP A 216 -12.32 -6.79 7.63
CA ASP A 216 -11.41 -7.58 6.81
C ASP A 216 -10.05 -6.87 6.63
N GLN A 217 -9.65 -6.04 7.59
CA GLN A 217 -8.45 -5.20 7.48
C GLN A 217 -7.16 -5.98 7.26
N GLU A 218 -7.03 -7.17 7.85
CA GLU A 218 -5.87 -8.03 7.71
C GLU A 218 -5.74 -8.58 6.29
N GLU A 219 -6.88 -8.90 5.68
CA GLU A 219 -6.94 -9.44 4.32
C GLU A 219 -6.66 -8.34 3.29
N ILE A 220 -7.26 -7.16 3.49
CA ILE A 220 -6.97 -5.98 2.67
C ILE A 220 -5.51 -5.57 2.83
N HIS A 221 -4.96 -5.60 4.05
CA HIS A 221 -3.55 -5.30 4.31
C HIS A 221 -2.65 -6.24 3.50
N LYS A 222 -2.85 -7.56 3.62
CA LYS A 222 -2.08 -8.55 2.87
C LYS A 222 -2.21 -8.36 1.36
N ALA A 223 -3.40 -8.08 0.86
CA ALA A 223 -3.61 -7.82 -0.57
C ALA A 223 -2.88 -6.58 -1.05
N LEU A 224 -2.89 -5.48 -0.29
CA LEU A 224 -2.16 -4.27 -0.64
C LEU A 224 -0.63 -4.48 -0.58
N GLU A 225 -0.12 -5.24 0.39
CA GLU A 225 1.29 -5.63 0.44
C GLU A 225 1.70 -6.46 -0.78
N GLU A 226 0.89 -7.47 -1.12
CA GLU A 226 1.11 -8.31 -2.30
C GLU A 226 1.11 -7.46 -3.59
N LEU A 227 0.24 -6.47 -3.70
CA LEU A 227 0.24 -5.53 -4.84
C LEU A 227 1.55 -4.73 -4.90
N VAL A 228 2.04 -4.21 -3.77
CA VAL A 228 3.32 -3.51 -3.71
C VAL A 228 4.45 -4.43 -4.18
N GLU A 229 4.49 -5.67 -3.73
CA GLU A 229 5.51 -6.65 -4.13
C GLU A 229 5.44 -6.98 -5.62
N ARG A 230 4.27 -7.35 -6.13
CA ARG A 230 4.05 -7.68 -7.55
C ARG A 230 4.43 -6.54 -8.46
N ILE A 231 3.98 -5.34 -8.12
CA ILE A 231 4.29 -4.16 -8.92
C ILE A 231 5.78 -3.87 -8.85
N SER A 232 6.43 -4.06 -7.69
CA SER A 232 7.86 -3.82 -7.48
C SER A 232 8.76 -4.69 -8.38
N LEU A 233 8.34 -5.91 -8.72
CA LEU A 233 9.09 -6.84 -9.58
C LEU A 233 9.26 -6.36 -11.03
N PHE A 234 8.33 -5.53 -11.54
CA PHE A 234 8.36 -5.06 -12.94
C PHE A 234 9.58 -4.20 -13.30
N SER A 235 10.34 -3.67 -12.34
CA SER A 235 11.51 -2.81 -12.59
C SER A 235 12.82 -3.55 -12.83
N SER A 236 12.80 -4.89 -12.86
CA SER A 236 13.98 -5.70 -13.11
C SER A 236 14.38 -5.75 -14.59
N THR A 237 13.52 -5.28 -15.51
CA THR A 237 13.70 -5.33 -16.96
C THR A 237 13.66 -3.94 -17.58
#